data_AF-A0A366HHE1-F1
#
_entry.id   AF-A0A366HHE1-F1
#
_cell.length_a   1.000
_cell.length_b   1.000
_cell.length_c   1.000
_cell.angle_alpha   90.00
_cell.angle_beta   90.00
_cell.angle_gamma   90.00
#
_symmetry.space_group_name_H-M   'P 1'
#
loop_
_entity.id
_entity.type
_entity.pdbx_description
1 polymer ?
#
loop_
_entity_poly.entity_id
_entity_poly.type
_entity_poly.pdbx_seq_one_letter_code
_entity_poly.pdbx_strand_id
1 'polypeptide(L)'
;MDNQRLTAILQLASPTLPIGGFSYSQAFEAAVEHRIVVDEAGALGWIADQLQIVIAQCEAPIWLLLFDAWAGKEHTEALAWNQWFLASRETREARLETEQMGWSLAKLASDLQWGDEGTRTLLSSASSITLPYAHAFCAHVLQMDKLDGLTAYLFTWLENQVMAAIKAVPLGQVAGQRILNKARQLIPDIVLQATDRALATPPRLATLAPQFSILSSRHETQYSRLFRS
;
A
#
# COMPACT_ATOMS: atom_id res chain seq x y z
N MET A 1 9.31 22.07 -3.57
CA MET A 1 8.51 21.21 -4.46
C MET A 1 7.83 22.09 -5.49
N ASP A 2 7.96 21.78 -6.78
CA ASP A 2 7.21 22.48 -7.83
C ASP A 2 5.72 22.10 -7.79
N ASN A 3 4.83 23.01 -8.18
CA ASN A 3 3.38 22.82 -8.14
C ASN A 3 2.93 21.63 -8.97
N GLN A 4 3.58 21.34 -10.10
CA GLN A 4 3.25 20.18 -10.92
C GLN A 4 3.48 18.86 -10.18
N ARG A 5 4.62 18.75 -9.48
CA ARG A 5 4.94 17.57 -8.66
C ARG A 5 3.97 17.40 -7.51
N LEU A 6 3.63 18.50 -6.83
CA LEU A 6 2.62 18.47 -5.78
C LEU A 6 1.28 17.96 -6.31
N THR A 7 0.80 18.46 -7.46
CA THR A 7 -0.46 18.00 -8.03
C THR A 7 -0.44 16.54 -8.47
N ALA A 8 0.70 16.04 -8.96
CA ALA A 8 0.86 14.62 -9.28
C ALA A 8 0.80 13.76 -8.02
N ILE A 9 1.47 14.18 -6.93
CA ILE A 9 1.42 13.51 -5.63
C ILE A 9 -0.02 13.45 -5.11
N LEU A 10 -0.73 14.58 -5.15
CA LEU A 10 -2.13 14.64 -4.74
C LEU A 10 -3.04 13.76 -5.61
N GLN A 11 -2.76 13.64 -6.92
CA GLN A 11 -3.52 12.78 -7.81
C GLN A 11 -3.32 11.30 -7.47
N LEU A 12 -2.06 10.85 -7.29
CA LEU A 12 -1.78 9.47 -6.89
C LEU A 12 -2.29 9.15 -5.48
N ALA A 13 -2.26 10.12 -4.57
CA ALA A 13 -2.74 9.95 -3.21
C ALA A 13 -4.26 10.05 -3.06
N SER A 14 -4.98 10.38 -4.14
CA SER A 14 -6.40 10.67 -4.05
C SER A 14 -7.21 9.42 -3.70
N PRO A 15 -8.14 9.48 -2.73
CA PRO A 15 -9.06 8.38 -2.45
C PRO A 15 -10.00 8.08 -3.63
N THR A 16 -10.13 9.01 -4.59
CA THR A 16 -10.91 8.82 -5.81
C THR A 16 -10.11 8.18 -6.95
N LEU A 17 -8.84 7.84 -6.74
CA LEU A 17 -8.04 7.14 -7.75
C LEU A 17 -8.72 5.78 -8.06
N PRO A 18 -9.03 5.48 -9.33
CA PRO A 18 -9.90 4.35 -9.70
C PRO A 18 -9.18 3.00 -9.67
N ILE A 19 -8.51 2.69 -8.56
CA ILE A 19 -7.76 1.43 -8.36
C ILE A 19 -8.49 0.45 -7.42
N GLY A 20 -9.62 0.85 -6.82
CA GLY A 20 -10.47 -0.02 -6.01
C GLY A 20 -10.05 -0.21 -4.55
N GLY A 21 -9.09 0.57 -4.05
CA GLY A 21 -8.54 0.42 -2.68
C GLY A 21 -9.58 0.46 -1.56
N PHE A 22 -10.66 1.22 -1.72
CA PHE A 22 -11.77 1.32 -0.75
C PHE A 22 -12.53 0.00 -0.50
N SER A 23 -12.34 -1.01 -1.35
CA SER A 23 -13.01 -2.31 -1.27
C SER A 23 -12.31 -3.28 -0.32
N TYR A 24 -11.16 -2.92 0.21
CA TYR A 24 -10.27 -3.81 0.94
C TYR A 24 -10.00 -3.29 2.35
N SER A 25 -10.15 -4.18 3.33
CA SER A 25 -9.95 -3.88 4.75
C SER A 25 -8.62 -4.41 5.28
N GLN A 26 -8.01 -5.38 4.58
CA GLN A 26 -6.76 -6.02 4.97
C GLN A 26 -6.85 -6.60 6.38
N ALA A 27 -7.70 -7.61 6.55
CA ALA A 27 -7.98 -8.26 7.84
C ALA A 27 -8.61 -7.38 8.94
N PHE A 28 -8.79 -6.07 8.72
CA PHE A 28 -9.43 -5.18 9.68
C PHE A 28 -10.87 -5.63 9.98
N GLU A 29 -11.65 -6.01 8.95
CA GLU A 29 -13.02 -6.51 9.15
C GLU A 29 -13.05 -7.76 10.03
N ALA A 30 -12.12 -8.71 9.83
CA ALA A 30 -12.00 -9.89 10.68
C ALA A 30 -11.56 -9.55 12.12
N ALA A 31 -10.71 -8.53 12.30
CA ALA A 31 -10.33 -8.06 13.63
C ALA A 31 -11.54 -7.50 14.40
N VAL A 32 -12.46 -6.82 13.71
CA VAL A 32 -13.72 -6.34 14.29
C VAL A 32 -14.67 -7.49 14.61
N GLU A 33 -14.88 -8.42 13.67
CA GLU A 33 -15.74 -9.61 13.86
C GLU A 33 -15.30 -10.42 15.10
N HIS A 34 -13.99 -10.55 15.31
CA HIS A 34 -13.41 -11.23 16.46
C HIS A 34 -13.26 -10.37 17.72
N ARG A 35 -13.83 -9.15 17.74
CA ARG A 35 -13.80 -8.21 18.87
C ARG A 35 -12.39 -7.82 19.34
N ILE A 36 -11.41 -7.89 18.46
CA ILE A 36 -10.05 -7.40 18.70
C ILE A 36 -10.03 -5.88 18.57
N VAL A 37 -10.79 -5.34 17.62
CA VAL A 37 -10.99 -3.91 17.41
C VAL A 37 -12.46 -3.59 17.65
N VAL A 38 -12.76 -2.78 18.67
CA VAL A 38 -14.14 -2.49 19.11
C VAL A 38 -14.48 -1.01 19.24
N ASP A 39 -13.46 -0.14 19.23
CA ASP A 39 -13.63 1.30 19.41
C ASP A 39 -12.55 2.10 18.66
N GLU A 40 -12.59 3.43 18.79
CA GLU A 40 -11.63 4.35 18.17
C GLU A 40 -10.19 4.08 18.60
N ALA A 41 -9.96 3.72 19.87
CA ALA A 41 -8.63 3.46 20.39
C ALA A 41 -8.05 2.16 19.83
N GLY A 42 -8.85 1.10 19.77
CA GLY A 42 -8.49 -0.16 19.13
C GLY A 42 -8.23 -0.01 17.64
N ALA A 43 -9.04 0.79 16.94
CA ALA A 43 -8.84 1.06 15.51
C ALA A 43 -7.52 1.80 15.25
N LEU A 44 -7.21 2.82 16.06
CA LEU A 44 -5.92 3.52 16.00
C LEU A 44 -4.76 2.57 16.29
N GLY A 45 -4.87 1.73 17.33
CA GLY A 45 -3.84 0.76 17.69
C GLY A 45 -3.56 -0.23 16.56
N TRP A 46 -4.61 -0.81 15.99
CA TRP A 46 -4.49 -1.72 14.85
C TRP A 46 -3.81 -1.06 13.64
N ILE A 47 -4.25 0.14 13.26
CA ILE A 47 -3.68 0.86 12.10
C ILE A 47 -2.21 1.23 12.35
N ALA A 48 -1.85 1.65 13.56
CA ALA A 48 -0.47 1.94 13.94
C ALA A 48 0.40 0.69 13.89
N ASP A 49 -0.08 -0.44 14.42
CA ASP A 49 0.62 -1.72 14.40
C ASP A 49 0.82 -2.22 12.97
N GLN A 50 -0.17 -2.07 12.09
CA GLN A 50 -0.03 -2.41 10.67
C GLN A 50 1.06 -1.56 9.98
N LEU A 51 1.11 -0.25 10.25
CA LEU A 51 2.17 0.62 9.73
C LEU A 51 3.56 0.19 10.20
N GLN A 52 3.71 -0.09 11.50
CA GLN A 52 5.01 -0.34 12.12
C GLN A 52 5.51 -1.77 11.94
N ILE A 53 4.61 -2.76 12.05
CA ILE A 53 4.97 -4.18 12.13
C ILE A 53 4.90 -4.84 10.76
N VAL A 54 4.01 -4.39 9.87
CA VAL A 54 3.82 -5.00 8.54
C VAL A 54 4.44 -4.14 7.44
N ILE A 55 4.01 -2.89 7.33
CA ILE A 55 4.38 -2.02 6.19
C ILE A 55 5.83 -1.58 6.28
N ALA A 56 6.27 -1.03 7.42
CA ALA A 56 7.64 -0.56 7.60
C ALA A 56 8.67 -1.67 7.45
N GLN A 57 8.31 -2.91 7.76
CA GLN A 57 9.22 -4.05 7.76
C GLN A 57 9.41 -4.70 6.39
N CYS A 58 8.50 -4.48 5.44
CA CYS A 58 8.50 -5.19 4.17
C CYS A 58 8.01 -4.34 3.00
N GLU A 59 6.75 -3.91 3.01
CA GLU A 59 6.13 -3.26 1.84
C GLU A 59 6.75 -1.90 1.51
N ALA A 60 7.00 -1.06 2.52
CA ALA A 60 7.65 0.24 2.34
C ALA A 60 9.10 0.14 1.83
N PRO A 61 10.00 -0.69 2.41
CA PRO A 61 11.34 -0.86 1.84
C PRO A 61 11.32 -1.45 0.43
N ILE A 62 10.39 -2.37 0.13
CA ILE A 62 10.22 -2.89 -1.24
C ILE A 62 9.79 -1.80 -2.21
N TRP A 63 8.87 -0.93 -1.81
CA TRP A 63 8.48 0.22 -2.62
C TRP A 63 9.69 1.09 -2.97
N LEU A 64 10.61 1.32 -2.02
CA LEU A 64 11.84 2.07 -2.27
C LEU A 64 12.78 1.36 -3.25
N LEU A 65 12.95 0.04 -3.11
CA LEU A 65 13.75 -0.78 -4.03
C LEU A 65 13.16 -0.79 -5.45
N LEU A 66 11.84 -0.88 -5.56
CA LEU A 66 11.11 -0.79 -6.81
C LEU A 66 11.28 0.57 -7.48
N PHE A 67 11.19 1.65 -6.71
CA PHE A 67 11.43 3.00 -7.23
C PHE A 67 12.85 3.15 -7.79
N ASP A 68 13.86 2.66 -7.05
CA ASP A 68 15.25 2.71 -7.51
C ASP A 68 15.46 1.88 -8.78
N ALA A 69 14.87 0.68 -8.85
CA ALA A 69 14.96 -0.17 -10.03
C ALA A 69 14.32 0.49 -11.27
N TRP A 70 13.18 1.16 -11.11
CA TRP A 70 12.59 1.95 -12.19
C TRP A 70 13.47 3.14 -12.59
N ALA A 71 13.98 3.90 -11.62
CA ALA A 71 14.81 5.06 -11.86
C ALA A 71 16.17 4.71 -12.52
N GLY A 72 16.74 3.57 -12.15
CA GLY A 72 17.96 3.01 -12.74
C GLY A 72 17.76 2.32 -14.07
N LYS A 73 16.50 2.13 -14.53
CA LYS A 73 16.13 1.33 -15.72
C LYS A 73 16.53 -0.15 -15.58
N GLU A 74 16.58 -0.66 -14.36
CA GLU A 74 16.90 -2.03 -14.01
C GLU A 74 15.61 -2.89 -13.99
N HIS A 75 15.01 -3.07 -15.17
CA HIS A 75 13.70 -3.71 -15.31
C HIS A 75 13.66 -5.14 -14.76
N THR A 76 14.76 -5.89 -14.88
CA THR A 76 14.87 -7.24 -14.32
C THR A 76 14.81 -7.22 -12.79
N GLU A 77 15.45 -6.22 -12.17
CA GLU A 77 15.38 -6.05 -10.72
C GLU A 77 13.98 -5.61 -10.26
N ALA A 78 13.35 -4.69 -10.98
CA ALA A 78 11.98 -4.26 -10.69
C ALA A 78 10.99 -5.45 -10.75
N LEU A 79 11.14 -6.31 -11.77
CA LEU A 79 10.36 -7.54 -11.90
C LEU A 79 10.63 -8.54 -10.76
N ALA A 80 11.90 -8.68 -10.35
CA ALA A 80 12.26 -9.57 -9.25
C ALA A 80 11.62 -9.11 -7.93
N TRP A 81 11.65 -7.81 -7.62
CA TRP A 81 11.00 -7.27 -6.43
C TRP A 81 9.48 -7.36 -6.47
N ASN A 82 8.87 -7.18 -7.65
CA ASN A 82 7.43 -7.39 -7.85
C ASN A 82 7.03 -8.85 -7.56
N GLN A 83 7.79 -9.82 -8.09
CA GLN A 83 7.54 -11.24 -7.84
C GLN A 83 7.78 -11.62 -6.38
N TRP A 84 8.85 -11.10 -5.76
CA TRP A 84 9.14 -11.31 -4.35
C TRP A 84 7.99 -10.78 -3.48
N PHE A 85 7.50 -9.56 -3.76
CA PHE A 85 6.39 -8.96 -3.02
C PHE A 85 5.13 -9.80 -3.13
N LEU A 86 4.77 -10.25 -4.33
CA LEU A 86 3.62 -11.13 -4.53
C LEU A 86 3.76 -12.45 -3.78
N ALA A 87 4.95 -13.06 -3.82
CA ALA A 87 5.24 -14.29 -3.09
C ALA A 87 5.13 -14.11 -1.57
N SER A 88 5.45 -12.91 -1.06
CA SER A 88 5.37 -12.56 0.36
C SER A 88 3.93 -12.49 0.90
N ARG A 89 2.94 -12.29 0.03
CA ARG A 89 1.52 -12.23 0.44
C ARG A 89 1.06 -13.63 0.80
N GLU A 90 0.70 -13.88 2.04
CA GLU A 90 0.42 -15.23 2.52
C GLU A 90 -0.96 -15.73 2.05
N THR A 91 -1.97 -14.88 2.16
CA THR A 91 -3.38 -15.21 1.86
C THR A 91 -3.72 -14.99 0.39
N ARG A 92 -4.77 -15.66 -0.09
CA ARG A 92 -5.23 -15.49 -1.48
C ARG A 92 -5.85 -14.11 -1.67
N GLU A 93 -6.60 -13.63 -0.68
CA GLU A 93 -7.21 -12.29 -0.74
C GLU A 93 -6.16 -11.18 -0.81
N ALA A 94 -5.06 -11.26 -0.05
CA ALA A 94 -3.97 -10.28 -0.13
C ALA A 94 -3.23 -10.29 -1.48
N ARG A 95 -3.07 -11.46 -2.11
CA ARG A 95 -2.52 -11.57 -3.47
C ARG A 95 -3.45 -10.92 -4.49
N LEU A 96 -4.72 -11.30 -4.47
CA LEU A 96 -5.74 -10.78 -5.38
C LEU A 96 -5.91 -9.27 -5.26
N GLU A 97 -5.89 -8.73 -4.04
CA GLU A 97 -5.96 -7.30 -3.77
C GLU A 97 -4.83 -6.55 -4.47
N THR A 98 -3.57 -6.92 -4.19
CA THR A 98 -2.43 -6.18 -4.74
C THR A 98 -2.34 -6.30 -6.25
N GLU A 99 -2.70 -7.47 -6.82
CA GLU A 99 -2.73 -7.67 -8.26
C GLU A 99 -3.86 -6.87 -8.93
N GLN A 100 -5.07 -6.87 -8.37
CA GLN A 100 -6.20 -6.12 -8.93
C GLN A 100 -5.94 -4.61 -8.89
N MET A 101 -5.41 -4.10 -7.77
CA MET A 101 -5.08 -2.68 -7.64
C MET A 101 -3.91 -2.29 -8.55
N GLY A 102 -2.86 -3.12 -8.62
CA GLY A 102 -1.70 -2.88 -9.48
C GLY A 102 -2.06 -2.89 -10.96
N TRP A 103 -2.86 -3.86 -11.42
CA TRP A 103 -3.38 -3.87 -12.79
C TRP A 103 -4.21 -2.62 -13.10
N SER A 104 -5.10 -2.21 -12.19
CA SER A 104 -5.93 -1.03 -12.37
C SER A 104 -5.09 0.24 -12.49
N LEU A 105 -4.03 0.35 -11.69
CA LEU A 105 -3.10 1.48 -11.75
C LEU A 105 -2.26 1.48 -13.03
N ALA A 106 -1.78 0.31 -13.47
CA ALA A 106 -1.04 0.20 -14.73
C ALA A 106 -1.91 0.57 -15.95
N LYS A 107 -3.18 0.13 -15.94
CA LYS A 107 -4.15 0.55 -16.95
C LYS A 107 -4.38 2.05 -16.93
N LEU A 108 -4.59 2.63 -15.75
CA LEU A 108 -4.76 4.08 -15.61
C LEU A 108 -3.53 4.85 -16.12
N ALA A 109 -2.32 4.39 -15.80
CA ALA A 109 -1.08 4.98 -16.29
C ALA A 109 -1.00 4.93 -17.83
N SER A 110 -1.48 3.85 -18.44
CA SER A 110 -1.61 3.73 -19.90
C SER A 110 -2.64 4.71 -20.47
N ASP A 111 -3.85 4.76 -19.90
CA ASP A 111 -4.96 5.60 -20.37
C ASP A 111 -4.62 7.09 -20.26
N LEU A 112 -3.90 7.49 -19.20
CA LEU A 112 -3.45 8.87 -18.95
C LEU A 112 -2.09 9.19 -19.59
N GLN A 113 -1.51 8.22 -20.30
CA GLN A 113 -0.21 8.35 -20.96
C GLN A 113 0.92 8.80 -20.03
N TRP A 114 0.98 8.27 -18.81
CA TRP A 114 2.10 8.51 -17.90
C TRP A 114 3.35 7.77 -18.38
N GLY A 115 4.49 8.48 -18.41
CA GLY A 115 5.74 7.97 -18.99
C GLY A 115 5.72 7.87 -20.52
N ASP A 116 6.81 7.37 -21.08
CA ASP A 116 6.90 7.04 -22.51
C ASP A 116 6.33 5.64 -22.82
N GLU A 117 6.10 5.35 -24.09
CA GLU A 117 5.51 4.08 -24.53
C GLU A 117 6.37 2.87 -24.18
N GLY A 118 7.70 3.01 -24.20
CA GLY A 118 8.61 1.92 -23.87
C GLY A 118 8.51 1.53 -22.40
N THR A 119 8.52 2.52 -21.51
CA THR A 119 8.41 2.29 -20.06
C THR A 119 7.04 1.72 -19.68
N ARG A 120 5.94 2.16 -20.32
CA ARG A 120 4.61 1.55 -20.16
C ARG A 120 4.52 0.11 -20.65
N THR A 121 5.16 -0.21 -21.77
CA THR A 121 5.24 -1.58 -22.29
C THR A 121 5.96 -2.49 -21.29
N LEU A 122 7.04 -2.00 -20.68
CA LEU A 122 7.79 -2.75 -19.67
C LEU A 122 6.98 -2.99 -18.40
N LEU A 123 6.24 -1.98 -17.91
CA LEU A 123 5.30 -2.16 -16.80
C LEU A 123 4.31 -3.29 -17.08
N SER A 124 3.75 -3.29 -18.29
CA SER A 124 2.72 -4.25 -18.72
C SER A 124 3.26 -5.63 -19.11
N SER A 125 4.59 -5.80 -19.17
CA SER A 125 5.21 -7.08 -19.52
C SER A 125 5.25 -8.08 -18.36
N ALA A 126 5.02 -7.61 -17.13
CA ALA A 126 4.92 -8.47 -15.95
C ALA A 126 3.66 -9.34 -16.02
N SER A 127 3.79 -10.65 -15.72
CA SER A 127 2.65 -11.58 -15.67
C SER A 127 1.64 -11.21 -14.59
N SER A 128 2.13 -10.66 -13.48
CA SER A 128 1.34 -10.14 -12.36
C SER A 128 1.88 -8.76 -12.03
N ILE A 129 1.00 -7.78 -11.85
CA ILE A 129 1.36 -6.40 -11.54
C ILE A 129 0.88 -6.09 -10.13
N THR A 130 1.80 -6.02 -9.17
CA THR A 130 1.45 -5.64 -7.79
C THR A 130 1.30 -4.13 -7.66
N LEU A 131 0.50 -3.69 -6.69
CA LEU A 131 0.29 -2.27 -6.43
C LEU A 131 1.60 -1.49 -6.20
N PRO A 132 2.54 -1.91 -5.32
CA PRO A 132 3.78 -1.16 -5.12
C PRO A 132 4.64 -1.11 -6.39
N TYR A 133 4.63 -2.14 -7.24
CA TYR A 133 5.34 -2.13 -8.53
C TYR A 133 4.79 -1.06 -9.48
N ALA A 134 3.47 -1.03 -9.67
CA ALA A 134 2.80 -0.01 -10.51
C ALA A 134 2.88 1.39 -9.90
N HIS A 135 2.78 1.52 -8.58
CA HIS A 135 2.83 2.82 -7.91
C HIS A 135 4.24 3.42 -7.94
N ALA A 136 5.29 2.62 -7.69
CA ALA A 136 6.66 3.09 -7.80
C ALA A 136 7.00 3.52 -9.24
N PHE A 137 6.49 2.79 -10.24
CA PHE A 137 6.55 3.21 -11.65
C PHE A 137 5.90 4.59 -11.84
N CYS A 138 4.65 4.77 -11.40
CA CYS A 138 3.92 6.03 -11.58
C CYS A 138 4.64 7.18 -10.89
N ALA A 139 5.12 6.98 -9.66
CA ALA A 139 5.88 8.00 -8.93
C ALA A 139 7.16 8.39 -9.68
N HIS A 140 7.88 7.43 -10.25
CA HIS A 140 9.08 7.68 -11.04
C HIS A 140 8.76 8.49 -12.32
N VAL A 141 7.82 8.03 -13.15
CA VAL A 141 7.53 8.69 -14.44
C VAL A 141 6.85 10.05 -14.30
N LEU A 142 6.17 10.29 -13.18
CA LEU A 142 5.62 11.60 -12.80
C LEU A 142 6.66 12.51 -12.11
N GLN A 143 7.92 12.10 -12.08
CA GLN A 143 9.05 12.87 -11.54
C GLN A 143 8.89 13.27 -10.07
N MET A 144 8.26 12.40 -9.26
CA MET A 144 8.18 12.59 -7.83
C MET A 144 9.56 12.38 -7.19
N ASP A 145 9.82 13.07 -6.09
CA ASP A 145 10.89 12.63 -5.20
C ASP A 145 10.54 11.24 -4.63
N LYS A 146 11.55 10.40 -4.43
CA LYS A 146 11.38 9.03 -3.94
C LYS A 146 10.64 9.00 -2.60
N LEU A 147 11.02 9.86 -1.65
CA LEU A 147 10.43 9.86 -0.31
C LEU A 147 9.04 10.50 -0.30
N ASP A 148 8.81 11.50 -1.16
CA ASP A 148 7.46 12.06 -1.37
C ASP A 148 6.51 10.99 -1.96
N GLY A 149 6.98 10.20 -2.92
CA GLY A 149 6.22 9.10 -3.52
C GLY A 149 5.89 7.99 -2.53
N LEU A 150 6.84 7.59 -1.67
CA LEU A 150 6.57 6.64 -0.59
C LEU A 150 5.57 7.22 0.41
N THR A 151 5.73 8.50 0.76
CA THR A 151 4.81 9.19 1.69
C THR A 151 3.38 9.20 1.15
N ALA A 152 3.21 9.47 -0.15
CA ALA A 152 1.90 9.43 -0.83
C ALA A 152 1.29 8.02 -0.79
N TYR A 153 2.10 7.00 -1.06
CA TYR A 153 1.69 5.59 -0.99
C TYR A 153 1.17 5.23 0.41
N LEU A 154 1.95 5.54 1.45
CA LEU A 154 1.62 5.26 2.85
C LEU A 154 0.37 6.02 3.30
N PHE A 155 0.23 7.29 2.89
CA PHE A 155 -0.93 8.09 3.24
C PHE A 155 -2.22 7.57 2.58
N THR A 156 -2.15 7.13 1.33
CA THR A 156 -3.28 6.49 0.62
C THR A 156 -3.75 5.24 1.34
N TRP A 157 -2.80 4.38 1.74
CA TRP A 157 -3.10 3.21 2.54
C TRP A 157 -3.77 3.58 3.87
N LEU A 158 -3.23 4.59 4.55
CA LEU A 158 -3.76 5.04 5.84
C LEU A 158 -5.19 5.57 5.72
N GLU A 159 -5.49 6.40 4.72
CA GLU A 159 -6.85 6.87 4.48
C GLU A 159 -7.81 5.71 4.23
N ASN A 160 -7.42 4.73 3.42
CA ASN A 160 -8.25 3.54 3.15
C ASN A 160 -8.56 2.77 4.45
N GLN A 161 -7.57 2.59 5.33
CA GLN A 161 -7.76 1.92 6.62
C GLN A 161 -8.66 2.71 7.57
N VAL A 162 -8.53 4.04 7.61
CA VAL A 162 -9.45 4.89 8.38
C VAL A 162 -10.88 4.78 7.85
N MET A 163 -11.06 4.72 6.53
CA MET A 163 -12.36 4.52 5.90
C MET A 163 -12.93 3.13 6.21
N ALA A 164 -12.10 2.09 6.29
CA ALA A 164 -12.52 0.77 6.74
C ALA A 164 -12.97 0.79 8.20
N ALA A 165 -12.21 1.46 9.08
CA ALA A 165 -12.55 1.61 10.50
C ALA A 165 -13.88 2.33 10.74
N ILE A 166 -14.17 3.40 9.98
CA ILE A 166 -15.45 4.12 10.03
C ILE A 166 -16.62 3.18 9.73
N LYS A 167 -16.48 2.31 8.73
CA LYS A 167 -17.54 1.40 8.29
C LYS A 167 -17.69 0.19 9.21
N ALA A 168 -16.59 -0.42 9.62
CA ALA A 168 -16.59 -1.67 10.38
C ALA A 168 -16.83 -1.48 11.89
N VAL A 169 -16.31 -0.41 12.51
CA VAL A 169 -16.39 -0.13 13.97
C VAL A 169 -17.51 0.88 14.32
N PRO A 170 -18.50 1.05 13.45
CA PRO A 170 -19.40 2.23 13.37
C PRO A 170 -18.88 3.58 13.92
N LEU A 171 -17.66 4.00 13.56
CA LEU A 171 -17.12 5.28 14.03
C LEU A 171 -17.72 6.47 13.28
N GLY A 172 -17.88 7.60 13.97
CA GLY A 172 -18.25 8.86 13.33
C GLY A 172 -17.11 9.47 12.50
N GLN A 173 -17.44 10.33 11.53
CA GLN A 173 -16.45 10.98 10.65
C GLN A 173 -15.36 11.74 11.40
N VAL A 174 -15.72 12.43 12.49
CA VAL A 174 -14.76 13.16 13.33
C VAL A 174 -13.79 12.21 14.04
N ALA A 175 -14.24 11.02 14.44
CA ALA A 175 -13.38 10.00 15.01
C ALA A 175 -12.36 9.49 13.97
N GLY A 176 -12.80 9.25 12.73
CA GLY A 176 -11.91 8.93 11.62
C GLY A 176 -10.81 9.97 11.40
N GLN A 177 -11.17 11.26 11.39
CA GLN A 177 -10.19 12.34 11.27
C GLN A 177 -9.23 12.43 12.45
N ARG A 178 -9.67 12.11 13.68
CA ARG A 178 -8.77 11.99 14.84
C ARG A 178 -7.78 10.84 14.69
N ILE A 179 -8.23 9.67 14.21
CA ILE A 179 -7.36 8.53 13.92
C ILE A 179 -6.34 8.93 12.85
N LEU A 180 -6.79 9.48 11.72
CA LEU A 180 -5.91 9.93 10.62
C LEU A 180 -4.87 10.94 11.11
N ASN A 181 -5.29 11.95 11.88
CA ASN A 181 -4.39 12.98 12.39
C ASN A 181 -3.32 12.44 13.33
N LYS A 182 -3.63 11.40 14.12
CA LYS A 182 -2.65 10.74 14.99
C LYS A 182 -1.75 9.78 14.20
N ALA A 183 -2.33 8.88 13.42
CA ALA A 183 -1.58 7.85 12.69
C ALA A 183 -0.64 8.44 11.64
N ARG A 184 -1.01 9.55 10.97
CA ARG A 184 -0.12 10.19 9.98
C ARG A 184 1.19 10.72 10.60
N GLN A 185 1.22 10.97 11.91
CA GLN A 185 2.44 11.40 12.60
C GLN A 185 3.51 10.29 12.63
N LEU A 186 3.13 9.03 12.40
CA LEU A 186 4.05 7.90 12.33
C LEU A 186 4.78 7.85 10.98
N ILE A 187 4.20 8.39 9.91
CA ILE A 187 4.71 8.23 8.53
C ILE A 187 6.18 8.64 8.39
N PRO A 188 6.67 9.77 8.93
CA PRO A 188 8.09 10.14 8.83
C PRO A 188 9.03 9.05 9.38
N ASP A 189 8.69 8.46 10.53
CA ASP A 189 9.48 7.39 11.14
C ASP A 189 9.41 6.10 10.31
N ILE A 190 8.24 5.77 9.73
CA ILE A 190 8.09 4.62 8.82
C ILE A 190 8.96 4.80 7.57
N VAL A 191 8.97 6.00 6.98
CA VAL A 191 9.81 6.32 5.81
C VAL A 191 11.29 6.19 6.14
N LEU A 192 11.72 6.68 7.31
CA LEU A 192 13.11 6.54 7.77
C LEU A 192 13.49 5.08 7.96
N GLN A 193 12.66 4.29 8.65
CA GLN A 193 12.89 2.87 8.86
C GLN A 193 12.93 2.07 7.55
N ALA A 194 12.01 2.37 6.62
CA ALA A 194 11.98 1.74 5.31
C ALA A 194 13.27 2.05 4.52
N THR A 195 13.78 3.28 4.63
CA THR A 195 15.04 3.69 3.98
C THR A 195 16.22 2.90 4.54
N ASP A 196 16.37 2.85 5.87
CA ASP A 196 17.43 2.08 6.54
C ASP A 196 17.36 0.56 6.26
N ARG A 197 16.15 0.02 6.06
CA ARG A 197 15.95 -1.39 5.68
C ARG A 197 16.30 -1.66 4.22
N ALA A 198 15.90 -0.77 3.32
CA ALA A 198 16.19 -0.89 1.89
C ALA A 198 17.69 -0.73 1.58
N LEU A 199 18.41 0.13 2.31
CA LEU A 199 19.85 0.37 2.13
C LEU A 199 20.75 -0.75 2.69
N ALA A 200 20.22 -1.65 3.52
CA ALA A 200 20.99 -2.76 4.06
C ALA A 200 21.43 -3.74 2.96
N THR A 201 22.53 -4.47 3.18
CA THR A 201 23.02 -5.50 2.24
C THR A 201 23.16 -6.85 2.94
N PRO A 202 22.28 -7.83 2.65
CA PRO A 202 21.07 -7.73 1.82
C PRO A 202 20.00 -6.82 2.46
N PRO A 203 18.99 -6.34 1.70
CA PRO A 203 17.88 -5.57 2.25
C PRO A 203 17.19 -6.30 3.40
N ARG A 204 16.86 -5.58 4.48
CA ARG A 204 16.24 -6.17 5.69
C ARG A 204 14.72 -6.19 5.58
N LEU A 205 14.19 -7.26 5.00
CA LEU A 205 12.76 -7.49 4.80
C LEU A 205 12.23 -8.53 5.79
N ALA A 206 11.12 -8.24 6.46
CA ALA A 206 10.46 -9.17 7.39
C ALA A 206 8.94 -9.16 7.20
N THR A 207 8.34 -10.34 7.06
CA THR A 207 6.89 -10.53 6.82
C THR A 207 6.15 -11.11 8.02
N LEU A 208 6.86 -11.39 9.12
CA LEU A 208 6.29 -12.11 10.27
C LEU A 208 5.25 -11.25 11.00
N ALA A 209 3.97 -11.54 10.77
CA ALA A 209 2.83 -10.88 11.41
C ALA A 209 1.72 -11.89 11.73
N PRO A 210 1.94 -12.86 12.65
CA PRO A 210 1.08 -14.03 12.80
C PRO A 210 -0.39 -13.71 13.07
N GLN A 211 -0.68 -12.70 13.89
CA GLN A 211 -2.06 -12.28 14.15
C GLN A 211 -2.75 -11.73 12.88
N PHE A 212 -2.04 -10.92 12.10
CA PHE A 212 -2.54 -10.39 10.83
C PHE A 212 -2.79 -11.53 9.84
N SER A 213 -1.84 -12.46 9.69
CA SER A 213 -1.96 -13.64 8.83
C SER A 213 -3.16 -14.51 9.18
N ILE A 214 -3.37 -14.77 10.47
CA ILE A 214 -4.51 -15.56 10.96
C ILE A 214 -5.83 -14.84 10.66
N LEU A 215 -5.91 -13.53 10.92
CA LEU A 215 -7.14 -12.77 10.68
C LEU A 215 -7.44 -12.62 9.19
N SER A 216 -6.43 -12.38 8.36
CA SER A 216 -6.57 -12.37 6.90
C SER A 216 -7.05 -13.75 6.39
N SER A 217 -6.52 -14.84 6.93
CA SER A 217 -6.95 -16.20 6.55
C SER A 217 -8.39 -16.49 6.98
N ARG A 218 -8.81 -15.98 8.15
CA ARG A 218 -10.19 -16.13 8.64
C ARG A 218 -11.18 -15.33 7.80
N HIS A 219 -10.78 -14.14 7.35
CA HIS A 219 -11.61 -13.28 6.49
C HIS A 219 -12.07 -14.00 5.21
N GLU A 220 -11.23 -14.87 4.63
CA GLU A 220 -11.58 -15.67 3.45
C GLU A 220 -12.81 -16.59 3.65
N THR A 221 -13.12 -16.92 4.91
CA THR A 221 -14.21 -17.82 5.30
C THR A 221 -15.30 -17.14 6.12
N GLN A 222 -15.23 -15.82 6.28
CA GLN A 222 -16.18 -15.05 7.07
C GLN A 222 -17.55 -15.01 6.38
N TYR A 223 -18.61 -15.25 7.16
CA TYR A 223 -19.98 -15.37 6.63
C TYR A 223 -20.55 -14.03 6.14
N SER A 224 -20.44 -12.97 6.94
CA SER A 224 -20.88 -11.62 6.61
C SER A 224 -19.68 -10.73 6.34
N ARG A 225 -19.60 -10.16 5.13
CA ARG A 225 -18.46 -9.37 4.67
C ARG A 225 -18.93 -8.08 3.99
N LEU A 226 -18.35 -6.95 4.39
CA LEU A 226 -18.47 -5.66 3.73
C LEU A 226 -17.32 -5.43 2.74
N PHE A 227 -16.17 -6.10 2.93
CA PHE A 227 -14.97 -5.92 2.13
C PHE A 227 -14.61 -7.17 1.32
N ARG A 228 -13.75 -6.99 0.31
CA ARG A 228 -13.28 -8.03 -0.61
C ARG A 228 -11.97 -8.70 -0.16
N SER A 229 -11.30 -8.15 0.86
CA SER A 229 -10.11 -8.66 1.55
C SER A 229 -9.88 -7.97 2.91
#